data_AF-W2SRZ0-F1
#
_entry.id   AF-W2SRZ0-F1
#
_cell.length_a   1.000
_cell.length_b   1.000
_cell.length_c   1.000
_cell.angle_alpha   90.00
_cell.angle_beta   90.00
_cell.angle_gamma   90.00
#
_symmetry.space_group_name_H-M   'P 1'
#
loop_
_entity.id
_entity.type
_entity.pdbx_description
1 polymer ?
#
loop_
_entity_poly.entity_id
_entity_poly.type
_entity_poly.pdbx_seq_one_letter_code
_entity_poly.pdbx_strand_id
1 'polypeptide(L)'
;LNLTAVDNDPVMKIIAEKWYEFKSTSMQRIIVDDGLRYIREANKRGERYDVLLIDVSYNEKRALMAPVEEFLADDEISEMNKILNKNGAVIVNIVTRHEDLDQADRV
;
A
#
# COMPACT_ATOMS: atom_id res chain seq x y z
N LEU A 1 -9.30 13.31 8.40
CA LEU A 1 -8.36 12.44 7.63
C LEU A 1 -8.89 12.34 6.21
N ASN A 2 -8.07 12.60 5.19
CA ASN A 2 -8.42 12.35 3.77
C ASN A 2 -7.75 11.03 3.37
N LEU A 3 -8.51 9.96 3.25
CA LEU A 3 -8.02 8.59 3.06
C LEU A 3 -8.26 8.12 1.63
N THR A 4 -7.21 7.57 1.02
CA THR A 4 -7.33 6.81 -0.23
C THR A 4 -6.79 5.41 0.03
N ALA A 5 -7.68 4.42 0.01
CA ALA A 5 -7.30 3.02 0.00
C ALA A 5 -7.17 2.56 -1.46
N VAL A 6 -6.08 1.87 -1.78
CA VAL A 6 -5.84 1.27 -3.11
C VAL A 6 -5.73 -0.22 -2.92
N ASP A 7 -6.59 -0.97 -3.60
CA ASP A 7 -6.63 -2.43 -3.55
C ASP A 7 -6.75 -2.96 -4.97
N ASN A 8 -6.01 -4.02 -5.30
CA ASN A 8 -6.01 -4.58 -6.65
C ASN A 8 -7.22 -5.49 -6.92
N ASP A 9 -7.91 -5.95 -5.87
CA ASP A 9 -9.06 -6.83 -5.99
C ASP A 9 -10.39 -6.06 -5.89
N PRO A 10 -11.18 -5.95 -6.97
CA PRO A 10 -12.49 -5.31 -6.94
C PRO A 10 -13.47 -5.97 -5.94
N VAL A 11 -13.28 -7.26 -5.61
CA VAL A 11 -14.10 -7.97 -4.64
C VAL A 11 -13.93 -7.38 -3.24
N MET A 12 -12.73 -6.94 -2.86
CA MET A 12 -12.48 -6.34 -1.56
C MET A 12 -13.27 -5.04 -1.36
N LYS A 13 -13.40 -4.23 -2.41
CA LYS A 13 -14.29 -3.06 -2.40
C LYS A 13 -15.76 -3.45 -2.17
N ILE A 14 -16.23 -4.48 -2.86
CA ILE A 14 -17.62 -4.96 -2.71
C ILE A 14 -17.87 -5.45 -1.29
N ILE A 15 -16.92 -6.18 -0.70
CA ILE A 15 -17.01 -6.65 0.68
C ILE A 15 -17.06 -5.46 1.64
N ALA A 16 -16.18 -4.48 1.49
CA ALA A 16 -16.15 -3.28 2.32
C ALA A 16 -17.49 -2.53 2.30
N GLU A 17 -18.06 -2.32 1.12
CA GLU A 17 -19.33 -1.59 0.94
C GLU A 17 -20.54 -2.37 1.46
N LYS A 18 -20.60 -3.69 1.26
CA LYS A 18 -21.77 -4.51 1.63
C LYS A 18 -21.76 -4.97 3.08
N TRP A 19 -20.59 -5.28 3.63
CA TRP A 19 -20.46 -5.99 4.91
C TRP A 19 -19.74 -5.21 6.01
N TYR A 20 -18.96 -4.18 5.65
CA TYR A 20 -18.23 -3.36 6.63
C TYR A 20 -18.66 -1.89 6.64
N GLU A 21 -19.86 -1.61 6.10
CA GLU A 21 -20.50 -0.29 6.11
C GLU A 21 -19.65 0.83 5.50
N PHE A 22 -18.67 0.48 4.65
CA PHE A 22 -17.87 1.48 3.97
C PHE A 22 -18.75 2.32 3.04
N LYS A 23 -18.61 3.65 3.17
CA LYS A 23 -19.27 4.63 2.30
C LYS A 23 -18.24 5.61 1.79
N SER A 24 -18.08 5.65 0.47
CA SER A 24 -17.20 6.63 -0.16
C SER A 24 -17.71 8.04 0.11
N THR A 25 -16.80 8.95 0.43
CA THR A 25 -17.04 10.39 0.58
C THR A 25 -15.94 11.17 -0.12
N SER A 26 -15.97 12.50 -0.05
CA SER A 26 -14.84 13.33 -0.49
C SER A 26 -13.56 13.09 0.35
N MET A 27 -13.71 12.59 1.59
CA MET A 27 -12.63 12.38 2.55
C MET A 27 -12.20 10.92 2.70
N GLN A 28 -12.91 9.95 2.11
CA GLN A 28 -12.51 8.54 2.11
C GLN A 28 -12.98 7.85 0.83
N ARG A 29 -12.09 7.09 0.18
CA ARG A 29 -12.39 6.41 -1.09
C ARG A 29 -11.55 5.14 -1.23
N ILE A 30 -12.12 4.14 -1.90
CA ILE A 30 -11.42 2.95 -2.34
C ILE A 30 -11.25 3.04 -3.85
N ILE A 31 -10.00 2.94 -4.30
CA ILE A 31 -9.60 2.89 -5.70
C ILE A 31 -9.20 1.45 -5.99
N VAL A 32 -9.82 0.86 -7.03
CA VAL A 32 -9.42 -0.47 -7.50
C VAL A 32 -8.33 -0.28 -8.54
N ASP A 33 -7.08 -0.50 -8.14
CA ASP A 33 -5.90 -0.28 -8.98
C ASP A 33 -4.71 -1.10 -8.46
N ASP A 34 -3.70 -1.28 -9.30
CA ASP A 34 -2.39 -1.75 -8.84
C ASP A 34 -1.72 -0.65 -8.01
N GLY A 35 -1.26 -0.97 -6.79
CA GLY A 35 -0.73 0.02 -5.86
C GLY A 35 0.50 0.77 -6.39
N LEU A 36 1.44 0.06 -7.04
CA LEU A 36 2.64 0.67 -7.62
C LEU A 36 2.30 1.54 -8.82
N ARG A 37 1.39 1.08 -9.70
CA ARG A 37 0.85 1.92 -10.78
C ARG A 37 0.20 3.18 -10.22
N TYR A 38 -0.62 3.06 -9.18
CA TYR A 38 -1.28 4.20 -8.56
C TYR A 38 -0.27 5.22 -8.01
N ILE A 39 0.78 4.77 -7.30
CA ILE A 39 1.86 5.62 -6.77
C ILE A 39 2.54 6.41 -7.90
N ARG A 40 2.96 5.72 -8.97
CA ARG A 40 3.62 6.35 -10.13
C ARG A 40 2.70 7.38 -10.81
N GLU A 41 1.41 7.08 -10.96
CA GLU A 41 0.46 8.02 -11.55
C GLU A 41 0.12 9.17 -10.60
N ALA A 42 0.08 8.96 -9.28
CA ALA A 42 -0.11 10.01 -8.29
C ALA A 42 1.02 11.05 -8.35
N ASN A 43 2.26 10.58 -8.51
CA ASN A 43 3.42 11.44 -8.74
C ASN A 43 3.23 12.31 -10.01
N LYS A 44 2.79 11.72 -11.13
CA LYS A 44 2.50 12.45 -12.37
C LYS A 44 1.38 13.49 -12.20
N ARG A 45 0.38 13.19 -11.36
CA ARG A 45 -0.72 14.12 -11.00
C ARG A 45 -0.30 15.22 -10.03
N GLY A 46 0.91 15.14 -9.46
CA GLY A 46 1.38 16.06 -8.42
C GLY A 46 0.68 15.87 -7.07
N GLU A 47 0.08 14.70 -6.85
CA GLU A 47 -0.56 14.34 -5.58
C GLU A 47 0.50 14.10 -4.49
N ARG A 48 0.18 14.47 -3.26
CA ARG A 48 1.06 14.33 -2.10
C ARG A 48 0.30 13.80 -0.89
N TYR A 49 1.00 13.03 -0.07
CA TYR A 49 0.45 12.37 1.09
C TYR A 49 1.31 12.67 2.33
N ASP A 50 0.65 12.77 3.49
CA ASP A 50 1.35 12.86 4.77
C ASP A 50 1.81 11.47 5.24
N VAL A 51 1.08 10.42 4.88
CA VAL A 51 1.38 9.04 5.27
C VAL A 51 1.06 8.11 4.11
N LEU A 52 1.96 7.17 3.84
CA LEU A 52 1.68 5.97 3.05
C LEU A 52 1.68 4.76 3.99
N LEU A 53 0.62 3.95 3.93
CA LEU A 53 0.53 2.68 4.64
C LEU A 53 0.57 1.56 3.60
N ILE A 54 1.60 0.72 3.66
CA ILE A 54 1.80 -0.42 2.77
C ILE A 54 1.40 -1.69 3.54
N ASP A 55 0.20 -2.18 3.27
CA ASP A 55 -0.36 -3.41 3.84
C ASP A 55 -0.81 -4.34 2.71
N VAL A 56 0.17 -4.83 1.95
CA VAL A 56 -0.03 -5.72 0.80
C VAL A 56 0.77 -7.00 1.04
N SER A 57 0.19 -8.15 0.71
CA SER A 57 0.83 -9.44 0.96
C SER A 57 0.59 -10.43 -0.17
N TYR A 58 1.46 -11.44 -0.26
CA TYR A 58 1.19 -12.59 -1.11
C TYR A 58 0.10 -13.47 -0.49
N ASN A 59 -0.79 -14.01 -1.33
CA ASN A 59 -1.83 -14.97 -0.91
C ASN A 59 -1.30 -16.42 -0.77
N GLU A 60 0.00 -16.59 -0.58
CA GLU A 60 0.66 -17.88 -0.44
C GLU A 60 1.80 -17.82 0.58
N LYS A 61 2.17 -18.97 1.13
CA LYS A 61 3.23 -19.06 2.14
C LYS A 61 4.59 -18.80 1.50
N ARG A 62 5.25 -17.73 1.96
CA ARG A 62 6.60 -17.34 1.55
C ARG A 62 7.44 -16.99 2.78
N ALA A 63 8.75 -16.85 2.58
CA ALA A 63 9.67 -16.44 3.62
C ALA A 63 9.35 -15.01 4.10
N LEU A 64 9.17 -14.08 3.15
CA LEU A 64 8.52 -12.79 3.35
C LEU A 64 7.13 -12.82 2.70
N MET A 65 6.07 -12.68 3.49
CA MET A 65 4.69 -12.65 3.00
C MET A 65 4.19 -11.23 2.78
N ALA A 66 4.62 -10.28 3.63
CA ALA A 66 4.32 -8.86 3.50
C ALA A 66 5.55 -8.01 3.85
N PRO A 67 5.82 -6.91 3.12
CA PRO A 67 5.16 -6.52 1.88
C PRO A 67 5.48 -7.51 0.73
N VAL A 68 4.81 -7.37 -0.41
CA VAL A 68 5.28 -8.05 -1.64
C VAL A 68 6.59 -7.40 -2.10
N GLU A 69 7.51 -8.20 -2.64
CA GLU A 69 8.90 -7.78 -2.90
C GLU A 69 9.00 -6.62 -3.88
N GLU A 70 8.02 -6.46 -4.78
CA GLU A 70 7.95 -5.38 -5.74
C GLU A 70 7.87 -3.99 -5.07
N PHE A 71 7.33 -3.89 -3.85
CA PHE A 71 7.32 -2.63 -3.08
C PHE A 71 8.67 -2.31 -2.43
N LEU A 72 9.61 -3.24 -2.43
CA LEU A 72 10.96 -3.07 -1.86
C LEU A 72 12.00 -2.68 -2.92
N ALA A 73 11.61 -2.60 -4.20
CA ALA A 73 12.51 -2.18 -5.26
C ALA A 73 12.88 -0.70 -5.10
N ASP A 74 14.17 -0.37 -5.28
CA ASP A 74 14.71 0.99 -5.06
C ASP A 74 13.99 2.07 -5.87
N ASP A 75 13.58 1.74 -7.09
CA ASP A 75 12.81 2.63 -7.96
C ASP A 75 11.42 2.89 -7.40
N GLU A 76 10.73 1.87 -6.88
CA GLU A 76 9.42 2.01 -6.25
C GLU A 76 9.49 2.75 -4.91
N ILE A 77 10.52 2.52 -4.10
CA ILE A 77 10.79 3.30 -2.89
C ILE A 77 11.02 4.77 -3.24
N SER A 78 11.73 5.06 -4.33
CA SER A 78 11.93 6.41 -4.84
C SER A 78 10.61 7.05 -5.28
N GLU A 79 9.72 6.33 -5.96
CA GLU A 79 8.39 6.82 -6.35
C GLU A 79 7.49 7.11 -5.14
N MET A 80 7.53 6.25 -4.11
CA MET A 80 6.84 6.50 -2.84
C MET A 80 7.33 7.78 -2.17
N ASN A 81 8.65 8.02 -2.15
CA ASN A 81 9.24 9.23 -1.59
C ASN A 81 8.77 10.50 -2.33
N LYS A 82 8.66 10.45 -3.66
CA LYS A 82 8.23 11.61 -4.47
C LYS A 82 6.81 12.09 -4.14
N ILE A 83 5.92 11.19 -3.73
CA ILE A 83 4.57 11.54 -3.28
C ILE A 83 4.48 11.81 -1.76
N LEU A 84 5.56 11.55 -1.02
CA LEU A 84 5.88 12.02 0.33
C LEU A 84 5.80 13.53 0.54
N ASN A 85 4.98 14.09 1.42
CA ASN A 85 5.25 15.43 1.98
C ASN A 85 6.58 15.45 2.73
N LYS A 86 7.19 16.64 2.92
CA LYS A 86 8.54 16.79 3.52
C LYS A 86 8.73 16.06 4.86
N ASN A 87 7.68 16.01 5.67
CA ASN A 87 7.67 15.35 6.99
C ASN A 87 6.74 14.12 6.99
N GLY A 88 6.45 13.58 5.82
CA GLY A 88 5.60 12.41 5.68
C GLY A 88 6.33 11.13 6.07
N ALA A 89 5.56 10.07 6.28
CA ALA A 89 6.09 8.77 6.68
C ALA A 89 5.53 7.63 5.81
N VAL A 90 6.37 6.65 5.55
CA VAL A 90 5.93 5.33 5.05
C VAL A 90 5.86 4.39 6.24
N ILE A 91 4.75 3.69 6.39
CA ILE A 91 4.53 2.66 7.40
C ILE A 91 4.28 1.37 6.63
N VAL A 92 5.06 0.33 6.92
CA VAL A 92 5.01 -0.94 6.19
C VAL A 92 4.63 -2.05 7.17
N ASN A 93 3.64 -2.86 6.82
CA ASN A 93 3.35 -4.09 7.53
C ASN A 93 4.35 -5.18 7.09
N ILE A 94 5.02 -5.80 8.06
CA ILE A 94 6.00 -6.86 7.81
C ILE A 94 5.45 -8.17 8.37
N VAL A 95 5.30 -9.17 7.51
CA VAL A 95 4.88 -10.51 7.89
C VAL A 95 5.87 -11.51 7.32
N THR A 96 6.57 -12.19 8.22
CA THR A 96 7.56 -13.23 7.90
C THR A 96 7.36 -14.46 8.79
N ARG A 97 8.00 -15.58 8.43
CA ARG A 97 8.04 -16.78 9.26
C ARG A 97 9.12 -16.67 10.33
N HIS A 98 8.93 -17.37 11.44
CA HIS A 98 9.91 -17.37 12.53
C HIS A 98 11.27 -17.92 12.09
N GLU A 99 11.30 -18.91 11.19
CA GLU A 99 12.54 -19.44 10.62
C GLU A 99 13.24 -18.52 9.60
N ASP A 100 12.57 -17.47 9.11
CA ASP A 100 13.04 -16.57 8.04
C ASP A 100 13.12 -15.11 8.51
N LEU A 101 13.41 -14.86 9.78
CA LEU A 101 13.45 -13.50 10.35
C LEU A 101 14.44 -12.57 9.65
N ASP A 102 15.49 -13.11 9.04
CA ASP A 102 16.46 -12.37 8.22
C ASP A 102 15.80 -11.68 7.01
N GLN A 103 14.64 -12.16 6.56
CA GLN A 103 13.89 -11.52 5.49
C GLN A 103 13.24 -10.20 5.93
N ALA A 104 12.93 -10.04 7.22
CA ALA A 104 12.41 -8.78 7.75
C ALA A 104 13.47 -7.66 7.73
N ASP A 105 14.76 -8.01 7.87
CA ASP A 105 15.86 -7.05 7.83
C ASP A 105 16.08 -6.42 6.44
N ARG A 106 15.41 -6.94 5.41
CA ARG A 106 15.46 -6.44 4.02
C ARG A 106 14.44 -5.32 3.76
N VAL A 107 13.54 -5.05 4.70
CA VAL A 107 12.45 -4.04 4.59
C VAL A 107 12.81 -2.78 5.35
#